data_AF-A0AAV1BRG6-F1
#
_entry.id   AF-A0AAV1BRG6-F1
#
_cell.length_a   1.000
_cell.length_b   1.000
_cell.length_c   1.000
_cell.angle_alpha   90.00
_cell.angle_beta   90.00
_cell.angle_gamma   90.00
#
_symmetry.space_group_name_H-M   'P 1'
#
loop_
_entity.id
_entity.type
_entity.pdbx_description
1 polymer ?
#
loop_
_entity_poly.entity_id
_entity_poly.type
_entity_poly.pdbx_seq_one_letter_code
_entity_poly.pdbx_strand_id
1 'polypeptide(L)'
;MQNWTSLRKMKAGEIIDLQGQPFLSMEDEAYKISDMQYLLANPLNNSTEGKLHLLSLFWAASEKAFRRAYYRDIEGDDMAIETPPSELLPAGSARTYRQIRETLGRRCKNSQLSPPLAH
;
A
#
# COMPACT_ATOMS: atom_id res chain seq x y z
N MET A 1 -19.92 7.50 -17.08
CA MET A 1 -18.79 7.79 -16.18
C MET A 1 -19.30 8.61 -15.01
N GLN A 2 -19.15 8.15 -13.77
CA GLN A 2 -19.14 9.13 -12.67
C GLN A 2 -17.89 9.99 -12.87
N ASN A 3 -18.11 11.26 -13.19
CA ASN A 3 -17.02 12.23 -13.35
C ASN A 3 -16.32 12.40 -11.99
N TRP A 4 -14.99 12.53 -11.99
CA TRP A 4 -14.20 12.88 -10.80
C TRP A 4 -14.79 14.03 -9.99
N THR A 5 -15.39 15.01 -10.67
CA THR A 5 -16.07 16.13 -10.01
C THR A 5 -17.27 15.69 -9.17
N SER A 6 -17.98 14.64 -9.58
CA SER A 6 -19.08 14.05 -8.81
C SER A 6 -18.55 13.21 -7.66
N LEU A 7 -17.57 12.35 -7.92
CA LEU A 7 -16.92 11.52 -6.89
C LEU A 7 -16.34 12.37 -5.77
N ARG A 8 -15.63 13.46 -6.08
CA ARG A 8 -15.01 14.35 -5.09
C ARG A 8 -16.02 15.04 -4.16
N LYS A 9 -17.29 15.17 -4.57
CA LYS A 9 -18.35 15.72 -3.72
C LYS A 9 -18.90 14.69 -2.74
N MET A 10 -18.63 13.41 -2.97
CA MET A 10 -19.10 12.34 -2.13
C MET A 10 -18.37 12.34 -0.80
N LYS A 11 -19.11 11.99 0.25
CA LYS A 11 -18.59 11.93 1.61
C LYS A 11 -18.36 10.49 2.04
N ALA A 12 -17.41 10.29 2.95
CA ALA A 12 -17.27 9.03 3.65
C ALA A 12 -18.62 8.59 4.25
N GLY A 13 -18.98 7.33 4.08
CA GLY A 13 -20.25 6.72 4.48
C GLY A 13 -21.29 6.68 3.36
N GLU A 14 -21.15 7.47 2.29
CA GLU A 14 -22.09 7.42 1.16
C GLU A 14 -22.00 6.09 0.40
N ILE A 15 -23.13 5.66 -0.16
CA ILE A 15 -23.20 4.43 -0.94
C ILE A 15 -22.86 4.75 -2.40
N ILE A 16 -21.92 4.01 -2.94
CA ILE A 16 -21.52 4.06 -4.35
C ILE A 16 -22.01 2.79 -5.01
N ASP A 17 -22.70 2.97 -6.14
CA ASP A 17 -23.11 1.88 -7.00
C ASP A 17 -22.13 1.79 -8.17
N LEU A 18 -21.39 0.69 -8.23
CA LEU A 18 -20.43 0.41 -9.30
C LEU A 18 -20.99 -0.55 -10.35
N GLN A 19 -22.29 -0.87 -10.33
CA GLN A 19 -22.90 -1.73 -11.35
C GLN A 19 -22.63 -1.23 -12.77
N GLY A 20 -22.10 -2.11 -13.61
CA GLY A 20 -21.81 -1.82 -15.02
C GLY A 20 -20.61 -0.91 -15.26
N GLN A 21 -19.80 -0.59 -14.24
CA GLN A 21 -18.52 0.12 -14.40
C GLN A 21 -17.35 -0.87 -14.33
N PRO A 22 -16.31 -0.75 -15.18
CA PRO A 22 -15.08 -1.51 -15.00
C PRO A 22 -14.30 -0.92 -13.82
N PHE A 23 -14.21 -1.67 -12.72
CA PHE A 23 -13.31 -1.38 -11.61
C PHE A 23 -12.51 -2.63 -11.28
N LEU A 24 -11.26 -2.45 -10.86
CA LEU A 24 -10.37 -3.55 -10.48
C LEU A 24 -10.27 -3.59 -8.95
N SER A 25 -10.71 -4.68 -8.34
CA SER A 25 -10.48 -4.92 -6.91
C SER A 25 -8.99 -5.07 -6.66
N MET A 26 -8.50 -4.39 -5.64
CA MET A 26 -7.17 -4.53 -5.08
C MET A 26 -7.26 -5.20 -3.70
N GLU A 27 -6.15 -5.20 -2.96
CA GLU A 27 -6.07 -5.66 -1.56
C GLU A 27 -6.83 -4.70 -0.61
N ASP A 28 -7.08 -5.14 0.62
CA ASP A 28 -7.73 -4.38 1.72
C ASP A 28 -8.83 -3.39 1.30
N GLU A 29 -9.81 -3.88 0.54
CA GLU A 29 -11.02 -3.12 0.18
C GLU A 29 -10.72 -1.84 -0.65
N ALA A 30 -9.57 -1.81 -1.33
CA ALA A 30 -9.25 -0.79 -2.31
C ALA A 30 -9.67 -1.21 -3.71
N TYR A 31 -10.06 -0.22 -4.52
CA TYR A 31 -10.53 -0.42 -5.88
C TYR A 31 -9.88 0.63 -6.79
N LYS A 32 -9.36 0.18 -7.94
CA LYS A 32 -8.91 1.07 -9.00
C LYS A 32 -10.07 1.38 -9.93
N ILE A 33 -10.44 2.66 -10.00
CA ILE A 33 -11.57 3.15 -10.81
C ILE A 33 -11.11 3.81 -12.12
N SER A 34 -9.87 4.29 -12.19
CA SER A 34 -9.20 4.72 -13.43
C SER A 34 -7.68 4.68 -13.25
N ASP A 35 -6.92 5.13 -14.26
CA ASP A 35 -5.46 5.09 -14.23
C ASP A 35 -4.83 5.80 -13.03
N MET A 36 -5.46 6.87 -12.55
CA MET A 36 -4.92 7.72 -11.47
C MET A 36 -5.87 7.88 -10.29
N GLN A 37 -7.01 7.20 -10.29
CA GLN A 37 -8.03 7.35 -9.26
C GLN A 37 -8.32 6.02 -8.60
N TYR A 38 -8.35 6.06 -7.28
CA TYR A 38 -8.50 4.91 -6.41
C TYR A 38 -9.56 5.20 -5.36
N LEU A 39 -10.22 4.15 -4.92
CA LEU A 39 -11.33 4.19 -3.99
C LEU A 39 -11.04 3.21 -2.85
N LEU A 40 -11.30 3.62 -1.61
CA LEU A 40 -11.46 2.69 -0.49
C LEU A 40 -12.94 2.59 -0.17
N ALA A 41 -13.46 1.38 -0.12
CA ALA A 41 -14.88 1.19 0.17
C ALA A 41 -15.17 -0.20 0.73
N ASN A 42 -16.07 -0.28 1.70
CA ASN A 42 -16.44 -1.58 2.27
C ASN A 42 -17.60 -2.17 1.49
N PRO A 43 -17.60 -3.49 1.22
CA PRO A 43 -18.77 -4.14 0.67
C PRO A 43 -19.93 -4.01 1.66
N LEU A 44 -21.13 -3.64 1.18
CA LEU A 44 -22.32 -3.75 2.00
C LEU A 44 -22.59 -5.25 2.27
N ASN A 45 -22.56 -5.66 3.54
CA ASN A 45 -23.02 -6.99 3.93
C ASN A 45 -24.44 -7.21 3.36
N ASN A 46 -24.63 -8.29 2.60
CA ASN A 46 -25.84 -8.65 1.86
C ASN A 46 -26.15 -7.88 0.57
N SER A 47 -25.25 -7.07 0.00
CA SER A 47 -25.46 -6.48 -1.33
C SER A 47 -25.00 -7.42 -2.44
N THR A 48 -25.96 -8.01 -3.14
CA THR A 48 -25.77 -8.83 -4.35
C THR A 48 -25.36 -8.03 -5.60
N GLU A 49 -24.98 -6.76 -5.44
CA GLU A 49 -25.27 -5.75 -6.46
C GLU A 49 -24.22 -4.63 -6.57
N GLY A 50 -22.94 -4.87 -6.30
CA GLY A 50 -21.87 -3.89 -6.61
C GLY A 50 -21.98 -2.55 -5.86
N LYS A 51 -22.74 -2.51 -4.76
CA LYS A 51 -22.89 -1.35 -3.87
C LYS A 51 -21.86 -1.41 -2.76
N LEU A 52 -21.09 -0.35 -2.62
CA LEU A 52 -20.03 -0.21 -1.62
C LEU A 52 -20.28 1.02 -0.74
N HIS A 53 -19.83 0.98 0.51
CA HIS A 53 -19.76 2.14 1.38
C HIS A 53 -18.44 2.87 1.14
N LEU A 54 -18.50 4.07 0.58
CA LEU A 54 -17.33 4.92 0.37
C LEU A 54 -16.65 5.20 1.72
N LEU A 55 -15.37 4.87 1.82
CA LEU A 55 -14.52 5.33 2.92
C LEU A 55 -13.75 6.57 2.51
N SER A 56 -13.05 6.51 1.38
CA SER A 56 -12.21 7.61 0.91
C SER A 56 -11.88 7.48 -0.58
N LEU A 57 -11.57 8.61 -1.20
CA LEU A 57 -11.13 8.72 -2.59
C LEU A 57 -9.68 9.21 -2.64
N PHE A 58 -8.90 8.63 -3.52
CA PHE A 58 -7.49 8.96 -3.71
C PHE A 58 -7.20 9.26 -5.16
N TRP A 59 -6.28 10.20 -5.35
CA TRP A 59 -5.59 10.40 -6.60
C TRP A 59 -4.13 10.01 -6.42
N ALA A 60 -3.59 9.23 -7.35
CA ALA A 60 -2.17 8.88 -7.37
C ALA A 60 -1.67 8.83 -8.82
N ALA A 61 -0.42 9.21 -9.04
CA ALA A 61 0.17 9.23 -10.38
C ALA A 61 0.34 7.83 -11.01
N SER A 62 0.31 6.77 -10.18
CA SER A 62 0.38 5.37 -10.59
C SER A 62 -0.12 4.44 -9.49
N GLU A 63 -0.34 3.17 -9.82
CA GLU A 63 -0.73 2.16 -8.83
C GLU A 63 0.35 1.94 -7.78
N LYS A 64 1.62 1.96 -8.18
CA LYS A 64 2.77 1.88 -7.26
C LYS A 64 2.76 3.04 -6.25
N ALA A 65 2.51 4.27 -6.73
CA ALA A 65 2.43 5.44 -5.86
C ALA A 65 1.26 5.34 -4.87
N PHE A 66 0.10 4.84 -5.31
CA PHE A 66 -1.03 4.54 -4.43
C PHE A 66 -0.67 3.49 -3.37
N ARG A 67 -0.10 2.36 -3.79
CA ARG A 67 0.31 1.27 -2.90
C ARG A 67 1.31 1.73 -1.84
N ARG A 68 2.26 2.60 -2.20
CA ARG A 68 3.19 3.21 -1.25
C ARG A 68 2.49 4.12 -0.24
N ALA A 69 1.57 4.97 -0.70
CA ALA A 69 0.87 5.91 0.16
C ALA A 69 -0.06 5.20 1.15
N TYR A 70 -0.75 4.15 0.68
CA TYR A 70 -1.78 3.47 1.46
C TYR A 70 -1.27 2.22 2.19
N TYR A 71 -0.67 1.27 1.48
CA TYR A 71 -0.14 0.02 2.07
C TYR A 71 1.24 0.18 2.70
N ARG A 72 1.89 1.34 2.51
CA ARG A 72 3.32 1.51 2.82
C ARG A 72 4.18 0.47 2.09
N ASP A 73 3.72 0.05 0.92
CA ASP A 73 4.42 -0.88 0.05
C ASP A 73 5.54 -0.14 -0.68
N ILE A 74 6.70 -0.09 -0.03
CA ILE A 74 7.93 0.52 -0.55
C ILE A 74 8.60 -0.44 -1.54
N GLU A 75 8.30 -1.74 -1.50
CA GLU A 75 8.98 -2.75 -2.32
C GLU A 75 8.38 -2.87 -3.72
N GLY A 76 7.07 -2.64 -3.87
CA GLY A 76 6.40 -2.60 -5.17
C GLY A 76 6.77 -1.36 -6.01
N ASP A 77 7.37 -0.34 -5.39
CA ASP A 77 7.80 0.89 -6.04
C ASP A 77 9.29 0.83 -6.40
N ASP A 78 9.62 0.10 -7.47
CA ASP A 78 10.96 0.10 -8.04
C ASP A 78 11.21 1.41 -8.83
N MET A 79 11.25 2.53 -8.10
CA MET A 79 11.88 3.77 -8.54
C MET A 79 13.38 3.79 -8.21
N ALA A 80 13.88 2.77 -7.51
CA ALA A 80 15.30 2.49 -7.42
C ALA A 80 15.77 2.02 -8.80
N ILE A 81 16.08 2.97 -9.68
CA ILE A 81 16.66 2.70 -11.01
C ILE A 81 17.90 1.79 -10.87
N GLU A 82 18.56 1.85 -9.70
CA GLU A 82 19.69 1.03 -9.34
C GLU A 82 19.58 0.53 -7.90
N THR A 83 20.13 -0.67 -7.67
CA THR A 83 20.31 -1.19 -6.31
C THR A 83 21.29 -0.33 -5.54
N PRO A 84 21.09 -0.10 -4.23
CA PRO A 84 22.10 0.58 -3.41
C PRO A 84 23.45 -0.16 -3.51
N PRO A 85 24.59 0.57 -3.51
CA PRO A 85 25.92 -0.03 -3.52
C PRO A 85 26.05 -1.14 -2.46
N SER A 86 26.62 -2.28 -2.84
CA SER A 86 26.74 -3.46 -1.96
C SER A 86 27.50 -3.18 -0.66
N GLU A 87 28.37 -2.18 -0.67
CA GLU A 87 29.15 -1.71 0.47
C GLU A 87 28.27 -1.08 1.57
N LEU A 88 27.11 -0.52 1.20
CA LEU A 88 26.16 0.09 2.13
C LEU A 88 25.13 -0.91 2.66
N LEU A 89 25.09 -2.13 2.11
CA LEU A 89 24.17 -3.17 2.54
C LEU A 89 24.73 -3.91 3.77
N PRO A 90 23.92 -4.13 4.81
CA PRO A 90 24.29 -5.01 5.90
C PRO A 90 24.74 -6.38 5.37
N ALA A 91 25.86 -6.91 5.87
CA ALA A 91 26.31 -8.24 5.49
C ALA A 91 25.19 -9.28 5.75
N GLY A 92 24.79 -9.99 4.68
CA GLY A 92 23.71 -10.97 4.69
C GLY A 92 22.31 -10.45 4.34
N SER A 93 22.13 -9.13 4.09
CA SER A 93 20.85 -8.61 3.58
C SER A 93 20.79 -8.68 2.05
N ALA A 94 19.64 -9.05 1.50
CA ALA A 94 19.37 -8.97 0.08
C ALA A 94 18.88 -7.56 -0.35
N ARG A 95 18.53 -7.39 -1.63
CA ARG A 95 18.42 -6.08 -2.32
C ARG A 95 17.15 -5.28 -1.98
N THR A 96 16.19 -5.85 -1.26
CA THR A 96 14.92 -5.18 -0.98
C THR A 96 14.91 -4.47 0.38
N TYR A 97 14.13 -3.40 0.49
CA TYR A 97 14.04 -2.60 1.71
C TYR A 97 13.60 -3.42 2.94
N ARG A 98 12.67 -4.38 2.78
CA ARG A 98 12.25 -5.25 3.89
C ARG A 98 13.39 -6.11 4.42
N GLN A 99 14.19 -6.70 3.53
CA GLN A 99 15.32 -7.56 3.91
C GLN A 99 16.40 -6.77 4.65
N ILE A 100 16.66 -5.53 4.22
CA ILE A 100 17.54 -4.59 4.93
C ILE A 100 16.98 -4.28 6.32
N ARG A 101 15.69 -3.91 6.41
CA ARG A 101 15.02 -3.58 7.68
C ARG A 101 15.01 -4.75 8.66
N GLU A 102 14.69 -5.95 8.18
CA GLU A 102 14.68 -7.17 9.00
C GLU A 102 16.07 -7.51 9.50
N THR A 103 17.11 -7.38 8.66
CA THR A 103 18.50 -7.60 9.06
C THR A 103 18.96 -6.61 10.12
N LEU A 104 18.67 -5.32 9.94
CA LEU A 104 18.97 -4.28 10.93
C LEU A 104 18.22 -4.52 12.25
N GLY A 105 16.93 -4.87 12.18
CA GLY A 105 16.12 -5.19 13.36
C GLY A 105 16.62 -6.43 14.11
N ARG A 106 17.10 -7.46 13.41
CA ARG A 106 17.74 -8.63 14.03
C ARG A 106 19.08 -8.28 14.69
N ARG A 107 19.91 -7.44 14.08
CA ARG A 107 21.18 -6.98 14.67
C ARG A 107 20.96 -6.22 15.98
N CYS A 108 19.97 -5.32 16.04
CA CYS A 108 19.64 -4.61 17.28
C CYS A 108 19.20 -5.56 18.41
N LYS A 109 18.49 -6.65 18.10
CA LYS A 109 18.10 -7.66 19.11
C LYS A 109 19.28 -8.52 19.57
N ASN A 110 20.21 -8.85 18.67
CA ASN A 110 21.38 -9.65 19.01
C ASN A 110 22.45 -8.87 19.79
N SER A 111 22.54 -7.54 19.60
CA SER A 111 23.44 -6.68 20.39
C SER A 111 23.01 -6.48 21.86
N GLN A 112 21.81 -6.92 22.26
CA GLN A 112 21.34 -6.87 23.65
C GLN A 112 21.62 -8.16 24.45
N LEU A 113 22.29 -9.17 23.86
CA LEU A 113 22.45 -10.51 24.44
C LEU A 113 23.90 -10.88 24.81
N SER A 114 24.84 -9.95 24.82
CA SER A 114 26.20 -10.24 25.32
C SER A 114 26.26 -10.01 26.84
N PRO A 115 26.44 -11.05 27.68
CA PRO A 115 26.73 -10.83 29.10
C PRO A 115 28.15 -10.24 29.25
N PRO A 116 28.40 -9.40 30.26
CA PRO A 116 29.75 -8.93 30.53
C PRO A 116 30.63 -10.12 30.96
N LEU A 117 31.74 -10.30 30.27
CA LEU A 117 32.83 -11.18 30.70
C LEU A 117 33.34 -10.67 32.05
N ALA A 118 33.04 -11.42 33.12
CA ALA A 118 33.65 -11.22 34.42
C ALA A 118 35.08 -11.76 34.38
N HIS A 119 36.05 -10.89 34.66
CA HIS A 119 37.42 -11.26 35.02
C HIS A 119 37.55 -11.37 36.53
#